data_AF-A0A9D7D392-F1
#
_entry.id   AF-A0A9D7D392-F1
#
_cell.length_a   1.000
_cell.length_b   1.000
_cell.length_c   1.000
_cell.angle_alpha   90.00
_cell.angle_beta   90.00
_cell.angle_gamma   90.00
#
_symmetry.space_group_name_H-M   'P 1'
#
loop_
_entity.id
_entity.type
_entity.pdbx_description
1 polymer ?
#
loop_
_entity_poly.entity_id
_entity_poly.type
_entity_poly.pdbx_seq_one_letter_code
_entity_poly.pdbx_strand_id
1 'polypeptide(L)' 'MSDALPPRLRRTLELVYGVDGVAGAKVWLWEGGVAVGVKASPAAAADELLRRVESAVAGLREPGEKWEFGLLDEP' A
#
# COMPACT_ATOMS: atom_id res chain seq x y z
N MET A 1 25.03 -7.40 -4.53
CA MET A 1 24.56 -7.26 -5.91
C MET A 1 23.10 -6.82 -5.84
N SER A 2 22.85 -5.59 -6.27
CA SER A 2 21.61 -4.79 -6.19
C SER A 2 20.52 -5.22 -5.20
N ASP A 3 20.57 -4.64 -4.01
CA ASP A 3 19.51 -4.57 -2.97
C ASP A 3 18.33 -3.69 -3.42
N ALA A 4 18.06 -3.64 -4.72
CA ALA A 4 17.06 -2.76 -5.30
C ALA A 4 15.69 -3.42 -5.15
N LEU A 5 14.77 -2.75 -4.44
CA LEU A 5 13.38 -3.17 -4.34
C LEU A 5 12.83 -3.53 -5.73
N PRO A 6 12.05 -4.63 -5.86
CA PRO A 6 11.39 -4.97 -7.12
C PRO A 6 10.65 -3.75 -7.68
N PRO A 7 10.69 -3.47 -9.00
CA PRO A 7 10.09 -2.26 -9.58
C PRO A 7 8.61 -2.08 -9.21
N ARG A 8 7.87 -3.19 -9.16
CA ARG A 8 6.47 -3.21 -8.72
C ARG A 8 6.31 -2.79 -7.26
N LEU A 9 7.11 -3.35 -6.35
CA LEU A 9 7.09 -3.00 -4.94
C LEU A 9 7.38 -1.50 -4.74
N ARG A 10 8.41 -1.00 -5.43
CA ARG A 10 8.78 0.42 -5.41
C ARG A 10 7.62 1.29 -5.87
N ARG A 11 7.01 0.96 -7.02
CA ARG A 11 5.90 1.74 -7.57
C ARG A 11 4.68 1.74 -6.66
N THR A 12 4.35 0.61 -6.04
CA THR A 12 3.25 0.55 -5.06
C THR A 12 3.55 1.45 -3.87
N LEU A 13 4.76 1.38 -3.29
CA LEU A 13 5.16 2.23 -2.17
C LEU A 13 5.10 3.73 -2.53
N GLU A 14 5.59 4.12 -3.71
CA GLU A 14 5.53 5.51 -4.19
C GLU A 14 4.09 6.05 -4.23
N LEU A 15 3.16 5.26 -4.79
CA LEU A 15 1.75 5.66 -4.88
C LEU A 15 1.10 5.73 -3.50
N VAL A 16 1.38 4.77 -2.61
CA VAL A 16 0.83 4.73 -1.25
C VAL A 16 1.33 5.92 -0.43
N TYR A 17 2.63 6.24 -0.47
CA TYR A 17 3.18 7.41 0.23
C TYR A 17 2.72 8.75 -0.38
N GLY A 18 2.25 8.75 -1.63
CA GLY A 18 1.62 9.92 -2.24
C GLY A 18 0.22 10.23 -1.72
N VAL A 19 -0.39 9.36 -0.90
CA VAL A 19 -1.73 9.59 -0.33
C VAL A 19 -1.62 10.38 0.96
N ASP A 20 -2.24 11.57 0.97
CA ASP A 20 -2.30 12.43 2.15
C ASP A 20 -2.91 11.70 3.36
N GLY A 21 -2.18 11.71 4.47
CA GLY A 21 -2.55 11.03 5.71
C GLY A 21 -1.89 9.66 5.92
N VAL A 22 -1.11 9.16 4.95
CA VAL A 22 -0.20 8.02 5.18
C VAL A 22 1.05 8.49 5.90
N ALA A 23 1.25 8.04 7.14
CA ALA A 23 2.45 8.30 7.95
C ALA A 23 3.51 7.19 7.82
N GLY A 24 3.12 6.03 7.29
CA GLY A 24 4.01 4.89 7.07
C GLY A 24 3.32 3.83 6.21
N ALA A 25 4.08 3.03 5.50
CA ALA A 25 3.55 1.95 4.68
C ALA A 25 4.45 0.71 4.65
N LYS A 26 3.84 -0.46 4.55
CA LYS A 26 4.46 -1.73 4.22
C LYS A 26 3.69 -2.37 3.06
N VAL A 27 4.43 -2.97 2.14
CA VAL A 27 3.85 -3.73 1.03
C VAL A 27 4.45 -5.12 1.04
N TRP A 28 3.59 -6.13 0.95
CA TRP A 28 3.99 -7.52 0.76
C TRP A 28 3.56 -7.97 -0.63
N LEU A 29 4.46 -8.69 -1.31
CA LEU A 29 4.21 -9.29 -2.61
C LEU A 29 4.40 -10.80 -2.48
N TRP A 30 3.45 -11.57 -3.02
CA TRP A 30 3.56 -13.02 -3.17
C TRP A 30 2.99 -13.43 -4.53
N GLU A 31 3.07 -14.71 -4.85
CA GLU A 31 2.51 -15.23 -6.10
C GLU A 31 0.99 -15.01 -6.14
N GLY A 32 0.54 -14.17 -7.09
CA GLY A 32 -0.88 -13.88 -7.29
C GLY A 32 -1.49 -12.87 -6.33
N GLY A 33 -0.71 -12.16 -5.50
CA GLY A 33 -1.29 -11.14 -4.64
C GLY A 33 -0.36 -10.11 -4.01
N VAL A 34 -1.00 -9.06 -3.51
CA VAL A 34 -0.40 -7.89 -2.88
C VAL A 34 -1.17 -7.53 -1.61
N ALA A 35 -0.45 -7.23 -0.53
CA ALA A 35 -1.04 -6.64 0.67
C ALA A 35 -0.38 -5.28 0.95
N VAL A 36 -1.19 -4.30 1.29
CA VAL A 36 -0.77 -2.95 1.64
C VAL A 36 -1.21 -2.65 3.07
N GLY A 37 -0.23 -2.50 3.96
CA GLY A 37 -0.44 -2.03 5.32
C GLY A 37 -0.07 -0.56 5.42
N VAL A 38 -0.92 0.28 6.00
CA VAL A 38 -0.64 1.71 6.22
C VAL A 38 -0.74 2.11 7.68
N LYS A 39 0.17 2.98 8.12
CA LYS A 39 0.05 3.72 9.36
C LYS A 39 -0.64 5.04 9.05
N ALA A 40 -1.81 5.27 9.65
CA ALA A 40 -2.53 6.53 9.49
C ALA A 40 -1.86 7.64 10.32
N SER A 41 -1.81 8.85 9.78
CA SER A 41 -1.53 10.04 10.59
C SER A 41 -2.66 10.27 11.62
N PRO A 42 -2.40 10.89 12.78
CA PRO A 42 -3.41 11.06 13.84
C PRO A 42 -4.69 11.79 13.43
N ALA A 43 -4.63 12.63 12.39
CA ALA A 43 -5.77 13.41 11.90
C ALA A 43 -6.57 12.71 10.79
N ALA A 44 -6.11 11.55 10.29
CA ALA A 44 -6.75 10.86 9.18
C ALA A 44 -7.82 9.87 9.68
N ALA A 45 -9.01 9.91 9.06
CA ALA A 45 -10.01 8.87 9.23
C ALA A 45 -9.54 7.58 8.53
N ALA A 46 -9.37 6.50 9.30
CA ALA A 46 -8.76 5.26 8.83
C ALA A 46 -9.45 4.64 7.60
N ASP A 47 -10.78 4.50 7.64
CA ASP A 47 -11.54 3.89 6.54
C ASP A 47 -11.47 4.73 5.26
N GLU A 48 -11.48 6.05 5.39
CA GLU A 48 -11.31 6.95 4.25
C GLU A 48 -9.89 6.90 3.70
N LEU A 49 -8.89 6.81 4.57
CA LEU A 49 -7.50 6.64 4.15
C LEU A 49 -7.31 5.34 3.37
N LEU A 50 -7.82 4.21 3.87
CA LEU A 50 -7.71 2.92 3.18
C LEU A 50 -8.37 2.95 1.80
N ARG A 51 -9.55 3.57 1.66
CA ARG A 51 -10.20 3.74 0.35
C ARG A 51 -9.37 4.58 -0.62
N ARG A 52 -8.75 5.66 -0.13
CA ARG A 52 -7.86 6.51 -0.97
C ARG A 52 -6.59 5.77 -1.38
N VAL A 53 -6.01 4.99 -0.47
CA VAL A 53 -4.86 4.11 -0.75
C VAL A 53 -5.22 3.06 -1.79
N GLU A 54 -6.37 2.40 -1.64
CA GLU A 54 -6.87 1.43 -2.61
C GLU A 54 -7.03 2.06 -4.01
N SER A 55 -7.63 3.25 -4.08
CA SER A 55 -7.82 3.97 -5.34
C SER A 55 -6.49 4.37 -5.99
N ALA A 56 -5.51 4.82 -5.21
CA ALA A 56 -4.21 5.27 -5.72
C ALA A 56 -3.44 4.15 -6.43
N VAL A 57 -3.58 2.90 -5.98
CA VAL A 57 -2.88 1.73 -6.54
C VAL A 57 -3.72 0.92 -7.52
N ALA A 58 -4.99 1.27 -7.73
CA ALA A 58 -5.92 0.49 -8.55
C ALA A 58 -5.40 0.25 -9.98
N GLY A 59 -4.66 1.20 -10.55
CA GLY A 59 -4.05 1.07 -11.88
C GLY A 59 -2.87 0.09 -11.97
N LEU A 60 -2.40 -0.47 -10.84
CA LEU A 60 -1.34 -1.48 -10.82
C LEU A 60 -1.88 -2.92 -10.81
N ARG A 61 -3.19 -3.11 -10.63
CA ARG A 61 -3.79 -4.44 -10.46
C ARG A 61 -3.80 -5.21 -11.78
N GLU A 62 -3.31 -6.45 -11.73
CA GLU A 62 -3.43 -7.39 -12.85
C GLU A 62 -4.70 -8.26 -12.72
N PRO A 63 -5.29 -8.74 -13.83
CA PRO A 63 -6.43 -9.64 -13.77
C PRO A 63 -6.16 -10.90 -12.94
N GLY A 64 -7.07 -11.22 -12.01
CA GLY A 64 -6.95 -12.39 -11.14
C GLY A 64 -6.04 -12.20 -9.92
N GLU A 65 -5.42 -11.03 -9.76
CA GLU A 65 -4.57 -10.73 -8.62
C GLU A 65 -5.39 -10.34 -7.38
N LYS A 66 -5.05 -10.93 -6.23
CA LYS A 66 -5.68 -10.60 -4.95
C LYS A 66 -5.01 -9.38 -4.32
N TRP A 67 -5.81 -8.41 -3.88
CA TRP A 67 -5.32 -7.23 -3.14
C TRP A 67 -5.99 -7.11 -1.77
N GLU A 68 -5.19 -6.88 -0.75
CA GLU A 68 -5.64 -6.69 0.64
C GLU A 68 -5.08 -5.37 1.20
N PHE A 69 -5.91 -4.68 1.99
CA PHE A 69 -5.56 -3.39 2.59
C PHE A 69 -5.88 -3.42 4.07
N GLY A 70 -4.99 -2.86 4.89
CA GLY A 70 -5.18 -2.82 6.32
C GLY A 70 -4.38 -1.71 6.99
N LEU A 71 -4.73 -1.43 8.24
CA LEU A 71 -3.92 -0.57 9.08
C LEU A 71 -2.77 -1.37 9.67
N LEU A 72 -1.62 -0.72 9.82
CA LEU A 72 -0.56 -1.20 10.67
C LEU A 72 -0.91 -0.77 12.09
N ASP A 73 -1.30 -1.73 12.93
CA ASP A 73 -1.39 -1.50 14.38
C ASP A 73 0.00 -1.15 14.92
N GLU A 74 0.05 -0.30 15.95
CA GLU A 74 1.24 -0.23 16.80
C GLU A 74 1.23 -1.46 17.74
N PRO A 75 2.36 -2.19 17.84
CA PRO A 75 2.50 -3.27 18.81
C PRO A 75 2.43 -2.77 20.26
#